data_AF-A0A5B2VA37-F1
#
_entry.id   AF-A0A5B2VA37-F1
#
_cell.length_a   1.000
_cell.length_b   1.000
_cell.length_c   1.000
_cell.angle_alpha   90.00
_cell.angle_beta   90.00
_cell.angle_gamma   90.00
#
_symmetry.space_group_name_H-M   'P 1'
#
loop_
_entity.id
_entity.type
_entity.pdbx_description
1 polymer ?
#
loop_
_entity_poly.entity_id
_entity_poly.type
_entity_poly.pdbx_seq_one_letter_code
_entity_poly.pdbx_strand_id
1 'polypeptide(L)'
;MRVGYWFVAALLVFGLASGLAIASTPGLRDGPVPPLIWIVAFALVVDLALMPLARAGRIGPITMNERAVGVIGAGIVQTLIAGALPLS
;
A
#
# COMPACT_ATOMS: atom_id res chain seq x y z
N MET A 1 5.04 15.99 13.77
CA MET A 1 4.75 14.53 13.81
C MET A 1 5.41 13.87 12.59
N ARG A 2 6.12 12.75 12.76
CA ARG A 2 6.77 12.04 11.63
C ARG A 2 5.71 11.23 10.87
N VAL A 3 5.09 11.88 9.88
CA VAL A 3 3.98 11.30 9.09
C VAL A 3 4.40 10.07 8.28
N GLY A 4 5.70 9.93 7.97
CA GLY A 4 6.23 8.80 7.19
C GLY A 4 5.97 7.42 7.81
N TYR A 5 6.03 7.28 9.14
CA TYR A 5 5.70 6.01 9.80
C TYR A 5 4.23 5.63 9.62
N TRP A 6 3.33 6.62 9.70
CA TRP A 6 1.91 6.40 9.48
C TRP A 6 1.60 6.07 8.02
N PHE A 7 2.32 6.71 7.09
CA PHE A 7 2.25 6.37 5.67
C PHE A 7 2.66 4.91 5.41
N VAL A 8 3.82 4.50 5.95
CA VAL A 8 4.29 3.11 5.84
C VAL A 8 3.29 2.15 6.46
N ALA A 9 2.81 2.43 7.68
CA ALA A 9 1.82 1.59 8.35
C ALA A 9 0.53 1.46 7.54
N ALA A 10 0.01 2.54 6.96
CA ALA A 10 -1.18 2.52 6.11
C ALA A 10 -0.97 1.63 4.87
N LEU A 11 0.21 1.71 4.24
CA LEU A 11 0.55 0.85 3.10
C LEU A 11 0.65 -0.62 3.50
N LEU A 12 1.26 -0.94 4.64
CA LEU A 12 1.35 -2.32 5.13
C LEU A 12 -0.04 -2.89 5.42
N VAL A 13 -0.91 -2.12 6.05
CA VAL A 13 -2.32 -2.52 6.30
C VAL A 13 -3.06 -2.73 4.98
N PHE A 14 -2.84 -1.87 3.98
CA PHE A 14 -3.41 -2.06 2.66
C PHE A 14 -2.86 -3.30 1.95
N GLY A 15 -1.56 -3.58 2.04
CA GLY A 15 -0.93 -4.79 1.51
C GLY A 15 -1.54 -6.05 2.14
N LEU A 16 -1.77 -6.05 3.45
CA LEU A 16 -2.45 -7.13 4.16
C LEU A 16 -3.88 -7.32 3.65
N ALA A 17 -4.69 -6.25 3.65
CA ALA A 17 -6.09 -6.30 3.25
C ALA A 17 -6.26 -6.73 1.78
N SER A 18 -5.45 -6.16 0.88
CA SER A 18 -5.47 -6.53 -0.54
C SER A 18 -4.97 -7.96 -0.76
N GLY A 19 -3.95 -8.42 -0.03
CA GLY A 19 -3.50 -9.81 -0.08
C GLY A 19 -4.60 -10.80 0.30
N LEU A 20 -5.37 -10.49 1.36
CA LEU A 20 -6.53 -11.30 1.76
C LEU A 20 -7.64 -11.28 0.70
N ALA A 21 -7.92 -10.13 0.09
CA ALA A 21 -8.90 -10.02 -0.98
C ALA A 21 -8.51 -10.84 -2.22
N ILE A 22 -7.23 -10.82 -2.60
CA ILE A 22 -6.70 -11.60 -3.72
C ILE A 22 -6.73 -13.11 -3.40
N ALA A 23 -6.35 -13.51 -2.19
CA ALA A 23 -6.40 -14.90 -1.76
C ALA A 23 -7.82 -15.49 -1.83
N SER A 24 -8.84 -14.67 -1.52
CA SER A 24 -10.24 -15.09 -1.49
C SER A 24 -10.98 -14.93 -2.83
N THR A 25 -10.44 -14.17 -3.77
CA THR A 25 -11.14 -13.83 -5.03
C THR A 25 -10.24 -14.04 -6.25
N PRO A 26 -10.36 -15.17 -6.97
CA PRO A 26 -9.53 -15.49 -8.15
C PRO A 26 -9.58 -14.40 -9.24
N GLY A 27 -10.75 -13.77 -9.44
CA GLY A 27 -10.91 -12.69 -10.42
C GLY A 27 -10.07 -11.44 -10.16
N LEU A 28 -9.62 -11.22 -8.91
CA LEU A 28 -8.70 -10.12 -8.57
C LEU A 28 -7.24 -10.47 -8.90
N ARG A 29 -6.91 -11.76 -8.98
CA ARG A 29 -5.58 -12.24 -9.38
C ARG A 29 -5.40 -12.23 -10.89
N ASP A 30 -6.41 -12.71 -11.61
CA ASP A 30 -6.37 -12.88 -13.07
C ASP A 30 -6.98 -11.69 -13.84
N GLY A 31 -7.31 -10.62 -13.11
CA GLY A 31 -7.85 -9.40 -13.68
C GLY A 31 -6.85 -8.63 -14.55
N PRO A 32 -7.32 -7.62 -15.31
CA PRO A 32 -6.49 -6.85 -16.24
C PRO A 32 -5.46 -5.95 -15.53
N VAL A 33 -5.66 -5.67 -14.24
CA VAL A 33 -4.74 -4.85 -13.43
C VAL A 33 -3.92 -5.78 -12.54
N PRO A 34 -2.58 -5.81 -12.72
CA PRO A 34 -1.72 -6.62 -11.86
C PRO A 34 -1.90 -6.25 -10.37
N PRO A 35 -1.96 -7.24 -9.46
CA PRO A 35 -2.20 -7.02 -8.03
C PRO A 35 -1.32 -5.94 -7.36
N LEU A 36 -0.04 -5.90 -7.71
CA LEU A 36 0.92 -4.95 -7.14
C LEU A 36 0.66 -3.50 -7.55
N ILE A 37 -0.01 -3.26 -8.70
CA ILE A 37 -0.34 -1.90 -9.14
C ILE A 37 -1.31 -1.22 -8.15
N TRP A 38 -2.19 -1.99 -7.51
CA TRP A 38 -3.11 -1.45 -6.50
C TRP A 38 -2.38 -0.80 -5.33
N ILE A 39 -1.22 -1.32 -4.94
CA ILE A 39 -0.41 -0.75 -3.86
C ILE A 39 0.16 0.60 -4.28
N VAL A 40 0.68 0.70 -5.50
CA VAL A 40 1.23 1.95 -6.03
C VAL A 40 0.12 2.99 -6.19
N ALA A 41 -1.04 2.59 -6.70
CA ALA A 41 -2.21 3.46 -6.83
C ALA A 41 -2.66 3.97 -5.45
N PHE A 42 -2.72 3.10 -4.45
CA PHE A 42 -3.06 3.50 -3.08
C PHE A 42 -2.04 4.46 -2.47
N ALA A 43 -0.74 4.20 -2.65
CA ALA A 43 0.32 5.11 -2.23
C ALA A 43 0.12 6.52 -2.82
N LEU A 44 -0.19 6.60 -4.11
CA LEU A 44 -0.47 7.85 -4.80
C LEU A 44 -1.71 8.57 -4.23
N VAL A 45 -2.79 7.83 -3.96
CA VAL A 45 -4.00 8.40 -3.36
C VAL A 45 -3.69 9.00 -1.98
N VAL A 46 -2.93 8.29 -1.15
CA VAL A 46 -2.51 8.79 0.17
C VAL A 46 -1.62 10.03 0.03
N ASP A 47 -0.68 10.04 -0.92
CA ASP A 47 0.15 11.21 -1.20
C ASP A 47 -0.67 12.44 -1.59
N LEU A 48 -1.63 12.27 -2.50
CA LEU A 48 -2.52 13.35 -2.92
C LEU A 48 -3.39 13.85 -1.77
N ALA A 49 -3.87 12.95 -0.91
CA ALA A 49 -4.66 13.30 0.28
C ALA A 49 -3.83 14.06 1.32
N LEU A 50 -2.53 13.78 1.45
CA LEU A 50 -1.63 14.44 2.39
C LEU A 50 -1.02 15.73 1.85
N MET A 51 -1.03 15.93 0.53
CA MET A 51 -0.42 17.09 -0.12
C MET A 51 -0.91 18.45 0.42
N PRO A 52 -2.21 18.69 0.69
CA PRO A 52 -2.67 19.96 1.25
C PRO A 52 -2.10 20.23 2.64
N LEU A 53 -2.02 19.20 3.49
CA LEU A 53 -1.46 19.31 4.85
C LEU A 53 0.04 19.58 4.82
N ALA A 54 0.75 18.94 3.89
CA ALA A 54 2.19 19.17 3.69
C ALA A 54 2.46 20.59 3.20
N ARG A 55 1.68 21.08 2.22
CA ARG A 55 1.78 22.47 1.73
C ARG A 55 1.47 23.51 2.80
N ALA A 56 0.54 23.20 3.71
CA ALA A 56 0.22 24.05 4.85
C ALA A 56 1.26 23.99 5.99
N GLY A 57 2.35 23.24 5.84
CA GLY A 57 3.40 23.09 6.85
C GLY A 57 2.97 22.30 8.10
N ARG A 58 1.80 21.66 8.08
CA ARG A 58 1.26 20.93 9.25
C ARG A 58 1.92 19.56 9.44
N ILE A 59 2.43 18.98 8.36
CA ILE A 59 3.15 17.70 8.37
C ILE A 59 4.44 17.83 7.56
N GLY A 60 5.45 17.06 7.93
CA GLY A 60 6.68 16.95 7.14
C GLY A 60 6.44 16.21 5.82
N PRO A 61 7.22 16.51 4.76
CA PRO A 61 7.13 15.78 3.51
C PRO A 61 7.53 14.32 3.71
N ILE A 62 6.81 13.40 3.06
CA ILE A 62 7.16 11.98 3.03
C ILE A 62 8.37 11.81 2.13
N THR A 63 9.45 11.26 2.68
CA THR A 63 10.72 11.05 1.99
C THR A 63 10.62 9.91 0.96
N MET A 64 11.53 9.92 -0.03
CA MET A 64 11.60 8.84 -1.02
C MET A 64 11.87 7.47 -0.37
N ASN A 65 12.69 7.43 0.69
CA ASN A 65 12.97 6.19 1.42
C ASN A 65 11.72 5.65 2.11
N GLU A 66 10.92 6.50 2.76
CA GLU A 66 9.66 6.08 3.40
C GLU A 66 8.65 5.57 2.35
N ARG A 67 8.59 6.20 1.17
CA ARG A 67 7.77 5.74 0.05
C ARG A 67 8.20 4.36 -0.43
N ALA A 68 9.49 4.18 -0.68
CA ALA A 68 10.05 2.92 -1.15
C ALA A 68 9.81 1.79 -0.14
N VAL A 69 10.10 2.04 1.15
CA VAL A 69 9.88 1.07 2.22
C VAL A 69 8.40 0.70 2.33
N GLY A 70 7.49 1.68 2.26
CA GLY A 70 6.05 1.43 2.32
C GLY A 70 5.55 0.57 1.15
N VAL A 71 5.91 0.92 -0.08
CA VAL A 71 5.46 0.21 -1.28
C VAL A 71 6.06 -1.19 -1.36
N ILE A 72 7.37 -1.32 -1.16
CA ILE A 72 8.06 -2.63 -1.19
C ILE A 72 7.55 -3.51 -0.06
N GLY A 73 7.46 -2.97 1.16
CA GLY A 73 6.96 -3.69 2.32
C GLY A 73 5.53 -4.17 2.11
N ALA A 74 4.64 -3.32 1.60
CA ALA A 74 3.27 -3.70 1.28
C ALA A 74 3.19 -4.77 0.18
N GLY A 75 4.05 -4.70 -0.84
CA GLY A 75 4.12 -5.70 -1.90
C GLY A 75 4.56 -7.07 -1.39
N ILE A 76 5.55 -7.11 -0.50
CA ILE A 76 5.97 -8.33 0.18
C ILE A 76 4.82 -8.89 1.01
N VAL A 77 4.19 -8.07 1.85
CA VAL A 77 3.06 -8.49 2.69
C VAL A 77 1.91 -9.04 1.83
N GLN A 78 1.51 -8.31 0.79
CA GLN A 78 0.45 -8.74 -0.13
C GLN A 78 0.77 -10.10 -0.76
N THR A 79 1.99 -10.26 -1.27
CA THR A 79 2.43 -11.49 -1.94
C THR A 79 2.47 -12.67 -0.97
N LEU A 80 3.01 -12.46 0.24
CA LEU A 80 3.06 -13.49 1.27
C LEU A 80 1.65 -13.92 1.68
N ILE A 81 0.74 -12.98 1.90
CA ILE A 81 -0.63 -13.29 2.31
C ILE A 81 -1.40 -13.98 1.17
N ALA A 82 -1.31 -13.46 -0.05
CA ALA A 82 -1.97 -14.04 -1.22
C ALA A 82 -1.42 -15.44 -1.57
N GLY A 83 -0.14 -15.71 -1.29
CA GLY A 83 0.50 -17.00 -1.54
C GLY A 83 0.39 -18.01 -0.40
N ALA A 84 0.34 -17.56 0.86
CA ALA A 84 0.31 -18.42 2.05
C ALA A 84 -1.10 -18.88 2.43
N LEU A 85 -2.15 -18.20 1.94
CA LEU A 85 -3.54 -18.55 2.16
C LEU A 85 -4.14 -19.14 0.88
N PRO A 86 -4.01 -20.47 0.66
CA PRO A 86 -4.82 -21.15 -0.34
C PRO A 86 -6.24 -21.24 0.22
N LEU A 87 -7.06 -20.20 -0.01
CA LEU A 87 -8.50 -20.23 0.28
C LEU A 87 -9.29 -20.91 -0.85
N SER A 88 -8.62 -21.73 -1.66
CA SER A 88 -9.18 -22.53 -2.76
C SER A 88 -9.90 -23.77 -2.25
#